data_AF-A0A8F2ZDC1-F1
#
_entry.id   AF-A0A8F2ZDC1-F1
#
_cell.length_a   1.000
_cell.length_b   1.000
_cell.length_c   1.000
_cell.angle_alpha   90.00
_cell.angle_beta   90.00
_cell.angle_gamma   90.00
#
_symmetry.space_group_name_H-M   'P 1'
#
loop_
_entity.id
_entity.type
_entity.pdbx_description
1 polymer ?
#
loop_
_entity_poly.entity_id
_entity_poly.type
_entity_poly.pdbx_seq_one_letter_code
_entity_poly.pdbx_strand_id
1 'polypeptide(L)'
;LREKNLSWVDIFEEIPIKVSNSALISAFMTELEADTPVTQCDYDRLQLSTNPFMERNVEFLIECMDDLSMEQQKFQFYYRNLSRQQAQQQAWLQKRRAENMARKAAGEEPLPEE
;
A
#
# COMPACT_ATOMS: atom_id res chain seq x y z
N LEU A 1 11.20 4.98 -1.96
CA LEU A 1 10.19 5.04 -0.90
C LEU A 1 10.82 5.15 0.49
N ARG A 2 11.60 4.16 0.96
CA ARG A 2 12.25 4.21 2.28
C ARG A 2 13.14 5.42 2.52
N GLU A 3 13.97 5.81 1.55
CA GLU A 3 14.85 7.00 1.68
C GLU A 3 14.09 8.33 1.79
N LYS A 4 12.85 8.38 1.28
CA LYS A 4 11.98 9.55 1.33
C LYS A 4 10.91 9.45 2.43
N ASN A 5 10.94 8.40 3.25
CA ASN A 5 10.00 8.10 4.31
C ASN A 5 8.50 8.21 3.92
N LEU A 6 8.18 7.85 2.66
CA LEU A 6 6.80 7.91 2.15
C LEU A 6 6.03 6.64 2.54
N SER A 7 4.83 6.83 3.09
CA SER A 7 3.86 5.78 3.45
C SER A 7 2.68 5.77 2.47
N TRP A 8 1.79 4.78 2.62
CA TRP A 8 0.56 4.65 1.82
C TRP A 8 -0.41 5.82 2.03
N VAL A 9 -0.38 6.46 3.20
CA VAL A 9 -1.19 7.64 3.53
C VAL A 9 -0.78 8.85 2.69
N ASP A 10 0.51 8.95 2.32
CA ASP A 10 1.05 10.10 1.62
C ASP A 10 0.82 10.04 0.09
N ILE A 11 0.16 8.99 -0.40
CA ILE A 11 -0.05 8.77 -1.85
C ILE A 11 -1.17 9.66 -2.39
N PHE A 12 -2.20 9.91 -1.57
CA PHE A 12 -3.39 10.67 -1.98
C PHE A 12 -3.70 11.77 -0.97
N GLU A 13 -4.10 12.94 -1.48
CA GLU A 13 -4.56 14.08 -0.68
C GLU A 13 -6.04 14.34 -1.00
N GLU A 14 -6.89 14.33 0.03
CA GLU A 14 -8.31 14.65 -0.12
C GLU A 14 -8.50 16.17 -0.19
N ILE A 15 -8.99 16.67 -1.32
CA ILE A 15 -9.26 18.10 -1.52
C ILE A 15 -10.72 18.38 -1.11
N PRO A 16 -10.98 19.26 -0.13
CA PRO A 16 -12.34 19.56 0.30
C PRO A 16 -13.09 20.34 -0.78
N ILE A 17 -14.28 19.86 -1.13
CA ILE A 17 -15.18 20.52 -2.09
C ILE A 17 -16.01 21.56 -1.34
N LYS A 18 -15.91 22.84 -1.75
CA LYS A 18 -16.75 23.93 -1.25
C LYS A 18 -17.73 24.35 -2.33
N VAL A 19 -19.03 24.16 -2.07
CA VAL A 19 -20.10 24.65 -2.94
C VAL A 19 -20.56 26.01 -2.42
N SER A 20 -20.47 27.05 -3.25
CA SER A 20 -20.92 28.40 -2.92
C SER A 20 -21.86 28.91 -4.00
N ASN A 21 -23.05 29.37 -3.59
CA ASN A 21 -24.02 30.00 -4.47
C ASN A 21 -23.91 31.53 -4.39
N SER A 22 -24.16 32.22 -5.50
CA SER A 22 -24.35 33.67 -5.46
C SER A 22 -25.68 34.01 -4.80
N ALA A 23 -25.82 35.24 -4.28
CA ALA A 23 -27.05 35.65 -3.61
C ALA A 23 -28.31 35.50 -4.49
N LEU A 24 -28.18 35.74 -5.80
CA LEU A 24 -29.28 35.56 -6.75
C LEU A 24 -29.67 34.09 -6.93
N ILE A 25 -28.69 33.19 -6.99
CA ILE A 25 -28.95 31.75 -7.06
C ILE A 25 -29.62 31.28 -5.77
N SER A 26 -29.17 31.75 -4.60
CA SER A 26 -29.82 31.41 -3.32
C SER A 26 -31.27 31.88 -3.28
N ALA A 27 -31.56 33.12 -3.68
CA ALA A 27 -32.93 33.65 -3.73
C ALA A 27 -33.80 32.85 -4.72
N PHE A 28 -33.26 32.50 -5.88
CA PHE A 28 -33.94 31.67 -6.87
C PHE A 28 -34.21 30.24 -6.36
N MET A 29 -33.26 29.63 -5.65
CA MET A 29 -33.45 28.31 -5.05
C MET A 29 -34.57 28.31 -4.01
N THR A 30 -34.75 29.39 -3.25
CA THR A 30 -35.87 29.54 -2.30
C THR A 30 -37.23 29.61 -3.01
N GLU A 31 -37.30 30.15 -4.23
CA GLU A 31 -38.53 30.13 -5.03
C GLU A 31 -38.83 28.74 -5.62
N LEU A 32 -37.78 27.93 -5.84
CA LEU A 32 -37.88 26.56 -6.35
C LEU A 32 -38.13 25.50 -5.26
N GLU A 33 -38.04 25.86 -3.99
CA GLU A 33 -38.32 24.94 -2.88
C GLU A 33 -39.77 24.49 -2.92
N ALA A 34 -39.99 23.17 -2.82
CA ALA A 34 -41.33 22.61 -2.79
C ALA A 34 -42.02 22.96 -1.46
N ASP A 35 -43.33 23.22 -1.48
CA ASP A 35 -44.17 23.45 -0.28
C ASP A 35 -44.26 22.22 0.65
N THR A 36 -43.64 21.11 0.27
CA THR A 36 -43.63 19.86 1.02
C THR A 36 -42.33 19.69 1.80
N PRO A 37 -42.39 19.32 3.09
CA PRO A 37 -41.20 19.14 3.93
C PRO A 37 -40.35 17.91 3.57
N VAL A 38 -40.81 17.07 2.63
CA VAL A 38 -40.12 15.85 2.19
C VAL A 38 -40.11 15.82 0.67
N THR A 39 -38.92 15.65 0.09
CA THR A 39 -38.74 15.53 -1.35
C THR A 39 -38.58 14.08 -1.78
N GLN A 40 -38.76 13.80 -3.08
CA GLN A 40 -38.46 12.48 -3.64
C GLN A 40 -37.02 12.03 -3.36
N CYS A 41 -36.06 12.95 -3.42
CA CYS A 41 -34.66 12.68 -3.05
C CYS A 41 -34.51 12.20 -1.60
N ASP A 42 -35.31 12.71 -0.67
CA ASP A 42 -35.28 12.25 0.73
C ASP A 42 -35.77 10.80 0.83
N TYR A 43 -36.80 10.43 0.07
CA TYR A 43 -37.25 9.04 -0.03
C TYR A 43 -36.19 8.13 -0.66
N ASP A 44 -35.54 8.60 -1.73
CA ASP A 44 -34.49 7.84 -2.42
C ASP A 44 -33.28 7.58 -1.49
N ARG A 45 -32.92 8.55 -0.63
CA ARG A 45 -31.87 8.38 0.40
C ARG A 45 -32.25 7.39 1.51
N LEU A 46 -33.55 7.27 1.80
CA LEU A 46 -34.09 6.32 2.79
C LEU A 46 -34.24 4.91 2.22
N GLN A 47 -34.13 4.71 0.90
CA GLN A 47 -34.16 3.38 0.30
C GLN A 47 -32.90 2.59 0.68
N LEU A 48 -33.09 1.58 1.54
CA LEU A 48 -32.07 0.62 1.96
C LEU A 48 -31.73 -0.44 0.89
N SER A 49 -32.05 -0.21 -0.39
CA SER A 49 -31.66 -1.10 -1.48
C SER A 49 -30.17 -0.96 -1.82
N THR A 50 -29.30 -1.00 -0.80
CA THR A 50 -27.85 -0.96 -0.90
C THR A 50 -27.22 -2.34 -1.07
N ASN A 51 -28.03 -3.41 -0.99
CA ASN A 51 -27.55 -4.80 -0.95
C ASN A 51 -26.64 -5.16 -2.15
N PRO A 52 -26.99 -4.83 -3.41
CA PRO A 52 -26.13 -5.15 -4.55
C PRO A 52 -24.78 -4.39 -4.55
N PHE A 53 -24.75 -3.18 -4.00
CA PHE A 53 -23.51 -2.39 -3.92
C PHE A 53 -22.60 -2.91 -2.82
N MET A 54 -23.17 -3.32 -1.69
CA MET A 54 -22.40 -3.91 -0.59
C MET A 54 -21.77 -5.23 -0.99
N GLU A 55 -22.52 -6.11 -1.64
CA GLU A 55 -22.02 -7.39 -2.16
C GLU A 55 -20.82 -7.17 -3.09
N ARG A 56 -20.99 -6.31 -4.09
CA ARG A 56 -19.92 -6.03 -5.06
C ARG A 56 -18.70 -5.33 -4.45
N ASN A 57 -18.90 -4.42 -3.50
CA ASN A 57 -17.78 -3.80 -2.78
C ASN A 57 -17.00 -4.82 -1.97
N VAL A 58 -17.68 -5.79 -1.34
CA VAL A 58 -17.04 -6.88 -0.61
C VAL A 58 -16.30 -7.82 -1.56
N GLU A 59 -16.87 -8.16 -2.72
CA GLU A 59 -16.17 -8.91 -3.77
C GLU A 59 -14.86 -8.24 -4.18
N PHE A 60 -14.87 -6.93 -4.45
CA PHE A 60 -13.65 -6.18 -4.79
C PHE A 60 -12.62 -6.17 -3.66
N LEU A 61 -13.06 -6.06 -2.41
CA LEU A 61 -12.16 -6.13 -1.26
C LEU A 61 -11.52 -7.52 -1.11
N ILE A 62 -12.27 -8.59 -1.40
CA ILE A 62 -11.75 -9.96 -1.39
C ILE A 62 -10.69 -10.14 -2.48
N GLU A 63 -10.96 -9.70 -3.70
CA GLU A 63 -9.99 -9.75 -4.81
C GLU A 63 -8.69 -9.01 -4.47
N CYS A 64 -8.79 -7.81 -3.91
CA CYS A 64 -7.63 -7.03 -3.47
C CYS A 64 -6.83 -7.74 -2.35
N MET A 65 -7.52 -8.45 -1.45
CA MET A 65 -6.90 -9.24 -0.39
C MET A 65 -6.14 -10.44 -0.95
N ASP A 66 -6.71 -11.13 -1.93
CA ASP A 66 -6.07 -12.27 -2.59
C ASP A 66 -4.80 -11.84 -3.35
N ASP A 67 -4.87 -10.72 -4.08
CA ASP A 67 -3.71 -10.12 -4.74
C ASP A 67 -2.61 -9.75 -3.73
N LEU A 68 -2.98 -9.12 -2.61
CA LEU A 68 -2.05 -8.76 -1.55
C LEU A 68 -1.40 -10.01 -0.93
N SER A 69 -2.17 -11.07 -0.70
CA SER A 69 -1.68 -12.35 -0.18
C SER A 69 -0.67 -12.98 -1.12
N MET A 70 -0.94 -12.97 -2.44
CA MET A 70 0.00 -13.47 -3.44
C MET A 70 1.31 -12.68 -3.46
N GLU A 71 1.25 -11.34 -3.43
CA GLU A 71 2.45 -10.49 -3.36
C GLU A 71 3.23 -10.69 -2.07
N GLN A 72 2.55 -10.88 -0.93
CA GLN A 72 3.19 -11.18 0.34
C GLN A 72 3.95 -12.52 0.28
N GLN A 73 3.39 -13.55 -0.34
CA GLN A 73 4.07 -14.84 -0.53
C GLN A 73 5.32 -14.70 -1.40
N LYS A 74 5.25 -13.96 -2.51
CA LYS A 74 6.41 -13.66 -3.37
C LYS A 74 7.52 -12.94 -2.57
N PHE A 75 7.14 -11.94 -1.79
CA PHE A 75 8.08 -11.21 -0.93
C PHE A 75 8.75 -12.13 0.11
N GLN A 76 7.97 -12.97 0.79
CA GLN A 76 8.49 -13.91 1.79
C GLN A 76 9.46 -14.92 1.15
N PHE A 77 9.14 -15.43 -0.03
CA PHE A 77 10.03 -16.31 -0.77
C PHE A 77 11.35 -15.62 -1.14
N TYR A 78 11.28 -14.40 -1.67
CA TYR A 78 12.46 -13.59 -1.98
C TYR A 78 13.32 -13.36 -0.72
N TYR A 79 12.71 -12.95 0.39
CA TYR A 79 13.41 -12.65 1.64
C TYR A 79 14.14 -13.88 2.20
N ARG A 80 13.50 -15.07 2.16
CA ARG A 80 14.14 -16.34 2.56
C ARG A 80 15.35 -16.68 1.69
N ASN A 81 15.24 -16.49 0.37
CA ASN A 81 16.36 -16.75 -0.54
C ASN A 81 17.52 -15.78 -0.31
N LEU A 82 17.22 -14.49 -0.11
CA LEU A 82 18.22 -13.48 0.20
C LEU A 82 18.96 -13.81 1.50
N SER A 83 18.23 -14.16 2.56
CA SER A 83 18.82 -14.55 3.84
C SER A 83 19.75 -15.77 3.69
N ARG A 84 19.34 -16.77 2.90
CA ARG A 84 20.18 -17.95 2.60
C ARG A 84 21.46 -17.56 1.86
N GLN A 85 21.37 -16.70 0.84
CA GLN A 85 22.53 -16.23 0.08
C GLN A 85 23.49 -15.43 0.95
N GLN A 86 22.98 -14.53 1.79
CA GLN A 86 23.79 -13.77 2.76
C GLN A 86 24.52 -14.70 3.74
N ALA A 87 23.84 -15.72 4.26
CA ALA A 87 24.46 -16.70 5.15
C ALA A 87 25.57 -17.51 4.46
N GLN A 88 25.34 -17.95 3.22
CA GLN A 88 26.35 -18.65 2.41
C GLN A 88 27.57 -17.76 2.14
N GLN A 89 27.34 -16.50 1.77
CA GLN A 89 28.41 -15.53 1.54
C GLN A 89 29.23 -15.29 2.81
N GLN A 90 28.57 -15.10 3.96
CA GLN A 90 29.28 -14.91 5.22
C GLN A 90 30.09 -16.15 5.65
N ALA A 91 29.53 -17.35 5.48
CA ALA A 91 30.26 -18.59 5.76
C ALA A 91 31.49 -18.75 4.86
N TRP A 92 31.35 -18.41 3.56
CA TRP A 92 32.47 -18.42 2.62
C TRP A 92 33.55 -17.41 3.01
N LEU A 93 33.17 -16.17 3.34
CA LEU A 93 34.10 -15.13 3.79
C LEU A 93 34.84 -15.53 5.08
N GLN A 94 34.13 -16.12 6.05
CA GLN A 94 34.75 -16.62 7.28
C GLN A 94 35.78 -17.71 6.99
N LYS A 95 35.44 -18.69 6.14
CA LYS A 95 36.37 -19.74 5.74
C LYS A 95 37.58 -19.16 4.99
N ARG A 96 37.37 -18.20 4.09
CA ARG A 96 38.44 -17.55 3.34
C ARG A 96 39.39 -16.78 4.24
N ARG A 97 38.86 -16.04 5.21
CA ARG A 97 39.67 -15.33 6.22
C ARG A 97 40.50 -16.30 7.07
N ALA A 98 39.92 -17.42 7.48
CA ALA A 98 40.66 -18.44 8.23
C ALA A 98 41.80 -19.06 7.40
N GLU A 99 41.55 -19.34 6.11
CA GLU A 99 42.58 -19.82 5.17
C GLU A 99 43.69 -18.78 4.97
N ASN A 100 43.35 -17.52 4.73
CA ASN A 100 44.30 -16.42 4.56
C ASN A 100 45.18 -16.19 5.81
N MET A 101 44.61 -16.35 7.01
CA MET A 101 45.37 -16.29 8.27
C MET A 101 46.41 -17.42 8.35
N ALA A 102 46.04 -18.64 7.94
CA ALA A 102 46.97 -19.77 7.90
C ALA A 102 48.08 -19.58 6.85
N ARG A 103 47.74 -19.10 5.64
CA ARG A 103 48.72 -18.79 4.59
C ARG A 103 49.71 -17.72 5.01
N LYS A 104 49.23 -16.65 5.64
CA LYS A 104 50.08 -15.60 6.19
C LYS A 104 51.05 -16.13 7.26
N ALA A 105 50.60 -17.05 8.11
CA ALA A 105 51.47 -17.69 9.11
C ALA A 105 52.53 -18.60 8.46
N ALA A 106 52.24 -19.17 7.29
CA ALA A 106 53.18 -19.96 6.48
C ALA A 106 54.09 -19.10 5.57
N GLY A 107 53.90 -17.78 5.53
CA GLY A 107 54.67 -16.85 4.68
C GLY A 107 54.18 -16.75 3.22
N GLU A 108 53.01 -17.30 2.90
CA GLU A 108 52.37 -17.17 1.58
C GLU A 108 51.49 -15.92 1.49
N GLU A 109 51.30 -15.39 0.27
CA GLU A 109 50.39 -14.27 0.01
C GLU A 109 48.91 -14.69 0.18
N PRO A 110 48.06 -13.80 0.74
CA PRO A 110 46.63 -14.08 0.91
C PRO A 110 45.88 -14.10 -0.43
N LEU A 111 44.83 -14.91 -0.50
CA LEU A 111 43.91 -14.96 -1.63
C LEU A 111 42.91 -13.79 -1.59
N PRO A 112 42.41 -13.33 -2.77
CA PRO A 112 41.38 -12.30 -2.84
C PRO A 112 40.08 -12.69 -2.10
N GLU A 113 39.46 -11.70 -1.44
CA GLU A 113 38.20 -11.85 -0.69
C GLU A 113 36.96 -11.32 -1.44
N GLU A 114 37.07 -11.03 -2.74
CA GLU A 114 35.96 -10.62 -3.63
C GLU A 114 35.30 -11.81 -4.33
#